data_AF-A0A2S1GYR3-F1
#
_entry.id   AF-A0A2S1GYR3-F1
#
_cell.length_a   1.000
_cell.length_b   1.000
_cell.length_c   1.000
_cell.angle_alpha   90.00
_cell.angle_beta   90.00
_cell.angle_gamma   90.00
#
_symmetry.space_group_name_H-M   'P 1'
#
loop_
_entity.id
_entity.type
_entity.pdbx_description
1 polymer ?
#
loop_
_entity_poly.entity_id
_entity_poly.type
_entity_poly.pdbx_seq_one_letter_code
_entity_poly.pdbx_strand_id
1 'polypeptide(L)'
;MHFTKKQVIISVGLALVIISCIIFVPAILTAKNEDKAAAELSEIYNDQFVVTKSTVGAVNDDFDITVQSEKSKIVYDFISKDRDYSGEYYAENVNAKVNELVQPIVGEETMVMSNVFQDGLQEEIALEDAKVEKAAVHLLVEQDLTEEMAQQIAHTLKAQFGEIPVAIEAYVVDEEGIFDGIKTEVRNFFQLSKIDADSFIKFKFHEQKFDL
;
A
#
# COMPACT_ATOMS: atom_id res chain seq x y z
N MET A 1 -16.96 -52.22 -25.23
CA MET A 1 -18.05 -51.30 -24.82
C MET A 1 -17.87 -50.02 -25.64
N HIS A 2 -18.63 -49.81 -26.71
CA HIS A 2 -18.54 -48.58 -27.51
C HIS A 2 -19.54 -47.56 -26.95
N PHE A 3 -19.03 -46.47 -26.37
CA PHE A 3 -19.87 -45.35 -25.95
C PHE A 3 -20.53 -44.74 -27.20
N THR A 4 -21.85 -44.59 -27.16
CA THR A 4 -22.58 -43.92 -28.24
C THR A 4 -22.24 -42.42 -28.23
N LYS A 5 -22.22 -41.75 -29.40
CA LYS A 5 -21.91 -40.30 -29.50
C LYS A 5 -22.68 -39.44 -28.50
N LYS A 6 -23.92 -39.83 -28.18
CA LYS A 6 -24.79 -39.16 -27.19
C LYS A 6 -24.27 -39.30 -25.75
N GLN A 7 -23.71 -40.45 -25.38
CA GLN A 7 -23.09 -40.66 -24.07
C GLN A 7 -21.77 -39.89 -23.94
N VAL A 8 -20.97 -39.80 -25.01
CA VAL A 8 -19.73 -38.99 -25.00
C VAL A 8 -20.03 -37.50 -24.76
N ILE A 9 -21.06 -36.96 -25.42
CA ILE A 9 -21.47 -35.54 -25.24
C ILE A 9 -21.94 -35.28 -23.80
N ILE A 10 -22.72 -36.19 -23.21
CA ILE A 10 -23.21 -36.04 -21.82
C ILE A 10 -22.05 -36.12 -20.83
N SER A 11 -21.13 -37.07 -21.00
CA SER A 11 -19.96 -37.21 -20.11
C SER A 11 -19.00 -36.02 -20.19
N VAL A 12 -18.76 -35.48 -21.39
CA VAL A 12 -17.94 -34.28 -21.60
C VAL A 12 -18.63 -33.04 -21.02
N GLY A 13 -19.95 -32.90 -21.22
CA GLY A 13 -20.73 -31.81 -20.63
C GLY A 13 -20.72 -31.83 -19.10
N LEU A 14 -20.88 -33.00 -18.49
CA LEU A 14 -20.83 -33.15 -17.03
C LEU A 14 -19.43 -32.83 -16.48
N ALA A 15 -18.37 -33.28 -17.15
CA ALA A 15 -16.99 -32.95 -16.75
C ALA A 15 -16.72 -31.43 -16.81
N LEU A 16 -17.21 -30.74 -17.85
CA LEU A 16 -17.09 -29.29 -17.97
C LEU A 16 -17.85 -28.55 -16.86
N VAL A 17 -19.03 -29.01 -16.48
CA VAL A 17 -19.79 -28.44 -15.35
C VAL A 17 -19.03 -28.60 -14.04
N ILE A 18 -18.45 -29.78 -13.78
CA ILE A 18 -17.66 -30.03 -12.56
C ILE A 18 -16.42 -29.13 -12.52
N ILE A 19 -15.66 -29.03 -13.62
CA ILE A 19 -14.49 -28.15 -13.71
C ILE A 19 -14.90 -26.69 -13.50
N SER A 20 -16.00 -26.26 -14.12
CA SER A 20 -16.58 -24.93 -13.91
C SER A 20 -16.91 -24.69 -12.43
N CYS A 21 -17.58 -25.63 -11.75
CA CYS A 21 -17.87 -25.50 -10.32
C CYS A 21 -16.60 -25.43 -9.46
N ILE A 22 -15.55 -26.19 -9.79
CA ILE A 22 -14.27 -26.19 -9.05
C ILE A 22 -13.55 -24.84 -9.18
N ILE A 23 -13.66 -24.17 -10.33
CA ILE A 23 -12.96 -22.90 -10.58
C ILE A 23 -13.79 -21.70 -10.11
N PHE A 24 -15.07 -21.64 -10.49
CA PHE A 24 -15.88 -20.44 -10.29
C PHE A 24 -16.49 -20.33 -8.89
N VAL A 25 -16.83 -21.44 -8.23
CA VAL A 25 -17.43 -21.37 -6.88
C VAL A 25 -16.46 -20.80 -5.86
N PRO A 26 -15.18 -21.26 -5.77
CA PRO A 26 -14.21 -20.64 -4.88
C PRO A 26 -13.94 -19.17 -5.22
N ALA A 27 -13.82 -18.82 -6.50
CA ALA A 27 -13.61 -17.43 -6.93
C ALA A 27 -14.77 -16.50 -6.50
N ILE A 28 -16.01 -16.95 -6.63
CA ILE A 28 -17.19 -16.18 -6.17
C ILE A 28 -17.21 -16.03 -4.65
N LEU A 29 -16.81 -17.07 -3.90
CA LEU A 29 -16.75 -17.02 -2.44
C LEU A 29 -15.64 -16.06 -1.96
N THR A 30 -14.45 -16.13 -2.56
CA THR A 30 -13.36 -15.18 -2.28
C THR A 30 -13.80 -13.74 -2.55
N ALA A 31 -14.36 -13.46 -3.74
CA ALA A 31 -14.83 -12.11 -4.07
C ALA A 31 -15.89 -11.59 -3.08
N LYS A 32 -16.84 -12.43 -2.66
CA LYS A 32 -17.83 -12.07 -1.64
C LYS A 32 -17.21 -11.77 -0.28
N ASN A 33 -16.16 -12.50 0.10
CA ASN A 33 -15.48 -12.29 1.38
C ASN A 33 -14.64 -11.01 1.34
N GLU A 34 -14.00 -10.71 0.21
CA GLU A 34 -13.28 -9.46 -0.04
C GLU A 34 -14.23 -8.25 0.02
N ASP A 35 -15.37 -8.31 -0.67
CA ASP A 35 -16.40 -7.26 -0.62
C ASP A 35 -16.91 -7.03 0.81
N LYS A 36 -17.10 -8.12 1.57
CA LYS A 36 -17.54 -8.06 2.97
C LYS A 36 -16.48 -7.41 3.86
N ALA A 37 -15.21 -7.76 3.70
CA ALA A 37 -14.11 -7.19 4.47
C ALA A 37 -13.94 -5.70 4.19
N ALA A 38 -14.00 -5.28 2.91
CA ALA A 38 -13.96 -3.87 2.54
C ALA A 38 -15.15 -3.09 3.11
N ALA A 39 -16.35 -3.67 3.11
CA ALA A 39 -17.53 -3.05 3.72
C ALA A 39 -17.40 -2.89 5.24
N GLU A 40 -16.88 -3.90 5.94
CA GLU A 40 -16.63 -3.84 7.39
C GLU A 40 -15.58 -2.78 7.73
N LEU A 41 -14.45 -2.74 7.02
CA LEU A 41 -13.45 -1.68 7.16
C LEU A 41 -14.05 -0.29 6.87
N SER A 42 -14.92 -0.20 5.87
CA SER A 42 -15.57 1.06 5.51
C SER A 42 -16.48 1.58 6.62
N GLU A 43 -17.18 0.68 7.31
CA GLU A 43 -17.99 1.02 8.49
C GLU A 43 -17.13 1.43 9.69
N ILE A 44 -16.05 0.69 9.96
CA ILE A 44 -15.14 0.95 11.09
C ILE A 44 -14.49 2.34 10.98
N TYR A 45 -13.96 2.68 9.80
CA TYR A 45 -13.19 3.91 9.61
C TYR A 45 -14.01 5.05 8.99
N ASN A 46 -15.29 4.83 8.67
CA ASN A 46 -16.15 5.80 8.01
C ASN A 46 -15.53 6.38 6.71
N ASP A 47 -14.93 5.49 5.92
CA ASP A 47 -14.34 5.77 4.61
C ASP A 47 -14.84 4.71 3.63
N GLN A 48 -14.74 4.94 2.32
CA GLN A 48 -15.13 3.94 1.33
C GLN A 48 -13.87 3.28 0.77
N PHE A 49 -13.79 1.95 0.93
CA PHE A 49 -12.63 1.17 0.50
C PHE A 49 -12.93 0.25 -0.68
N VAL A 50 -11.92 0.08 -1.53
CA VAL A 50 -11.87 -0.94 -2.60
C VAL A 50 -10.68 -1.85 -2.37
N VAL A 51 -10.88 -3.17 -2.49
CA VAL A 51 -9.80 -4.15 -2.35
C VAL A 51 -8.83 -4.06 -3.52
N THR A 52 -7.54 -3.92 -3.22
CA THR A 52 -6.47 -3.91 -4.24
C THR A 52 -5.70 -5.23 -4.27
N LYS A 53 -5.50 -5.85 -3.10
CA LYS A 53 -4.85 -7.14 -2.95
C LYS A 53 -5.36 -7.83 -1.68
N SER A 54 -5.46 -9.16 -1.73
CA SER A 54 -6.01 -9.94 -0.61
C SER A 54 -5.45 -11.36 -0.64
N THR A 55 -5.27 -11.95 0.55
CA THR A 55 -4.95 -13.37 0.71
C THR A 55 -6.16 -14.20 1.13
N VAL A 56 -7.37 -13.62 1.11
CA VAL A 56 -8.63 -14.26 1.51
C VAL A 56 -8.90 -15.50 0.65
N GLY A 57 -8.88 -16.68 1.30
CA GLY A 57 -9.25 -17.94 0.69
C GLY A 57 -10.77 -18.20 0.66
N ALA A 58 -11.17 -19.32 0.06
CA ALA A 58 -12.56 -19.79 0.09
C ALA A 58 -13.01 -20.34 1.47
N VAL A 59 -12.08 -20.52 2.41
CA VAL A 59 -12.31 -20.98 3.78
C VAL A 59 -11.69 -19.94 4.72
N ASN A 60 -12.53 -19.32 5.57
CA ASN A 60 -12.14 -18.28 6.52
C ASN A 60 -11.15 -18.81 7.56
N ASP A 61 -9.98 -18.16 7.62
CA ASP A 61 -9.11 -17.94 8.78
C ASP A 61 -8.26 -16.70 8.48
N ASP A 62 -7.48 -16.23 9.45
CA ASP A 62 -6.62 -15.03 9.41
C ASP A 62 -6.09 -14.70 8.00
N PHE A 63 -6.26 -13.46 7.57
CA PHE A 63 -5.86 -13.01 6.24
C PHE A 63 -5.33 -11.59 6.24
N ASP A 64 -4.54 -11.28 5.22
CA ASP A 64 -4.07 -9.94 4.94
C ASP A 64 -4.95 -9.35 3.82
N ILE A 65 -5.33 -8.09 4.00
CA ILE A 65 -6.11 -7.35 3.01
C ILE A 65 -5.52 -5.96 2.82
N THR A 66 -5.24 -5.63 1.57
CA THR A 66 -4.84 -4.30 1.14
C THR A 66 -6.03 -3.64 0.46
N VAL A 67 -6.38 -2.45 0.94
CA VAL A 67 -7.50 -1.66 0.41
C VAL A 67 -7.04 -0.25 0.04
N GLN A 68 -7.74 0.37 -0.90
CA GLN A 68 -7.53 1.77 -1.27
C GLN A 68 -8.78 2.59 -0.91
N SER A 69 -8.58 3.75 -0.27
CA SER A 69 -9.67 4.71 -0.06
C SER A 69 -10.11 5.29 -1.40
N GLU A 70 -11.41 5.25 -1.69
CA GLU A 70 -11.94 5.88 -2.90
C GLU A 70 -11.79 7.41 -2.87
N LYS A 71 -11.78 8.01 -1.68
CA LYS A 71 -11.70 9.46 -1.49
C LYS A 71 -10.26 9.95 -1.60
N SER A 72 -9.36 9.43 -0.78
CA SER A 72 -7.97 9.92 -0.71
C SER A 72 -7.02 9.22 -1.68
N LYS A 73 -7.42 8.07 -2.24
CA LYS A 73 -6.59 7.18 -3.06
C LYS A 73 -5.38 6.58 -2.32
N ILE A 74 -5.32 6.73 -0.99
CA ILE A 74 -4.30 6.12 -0.13
C ILE A 74 -4.58 4.62 0.00
N VAL A 75 -3.52 3.83 -0.02
CA VAL A 75 -3.53 2.38 0.16
C VAL A 75 -3.18 2.04 1.61
N TYR A 76 -3.92 1.10 2.19
CA TYR A 76 -3.77 0.65 3.56
C TYR A 76 -3.70 -0.87 3.60
N ASP A 77 -2.83 -1.40 4.45
CA ASP A 77 -2.80 -2.84 4.76
C ASP A 77 -3.43 -3.10 6.12
N PHE A 78 -4.31 -4.09 6.15
CA PHE A 78 -4.91 -4.63 7.36
C PHE A 78 -4.66 -6.13 7.47
N ILE A 79 -4.54 -6.58 8.71
CA ILE A 79 -4.51 -7.99 9.07
C ILE A 79 -5.83 -8.29 9.80
N SER A 80 -6.60 -9.21 9.26
CA SER A 80 -7.77 -9.77 9.93
C SER A 80 -7.36 -10.98 10.75
N LYS A 81 -7.63 -10.96 12.05
CA LYS A 81 -7.43 -12.09 12.96
C LYS A 81 -8.60 -12.23 13.89
N ASP A 82 -9.08 -13.45 14.11
CA ASP A 82 -10.23 -13.72 15.00
C ASP A 82 -11.48 -12.85 14.71
N ARG A 83 -11.63 -12.37 13.46
CA ARG A 83 -12.66 -11.41 12.96
C ARG A 83 -12.48 -9.95 13.39
N ASP A 84 -11.37 -9.60 14.00
CA ASP A 84 -10.97 -8.22 14.23
C ASP A 84 -9.97 -7.77 13.16
N TYR A 85 -9.97 -6.47 12.85
CA TYR A 85 -9.03 -5.86 11.91
C TYR A 85 -7.99 -5.03 12.66
N SER A 86 -6.73 -5.23 12.31
CA SER A 86 -5.60 -4.44 12.83
C SER A 86 -4.82 -3.84 11.67
N GLY A 87 -4.43 -2.57 11.79
CA GLY A 87 -3.70 -1.84 10.77
C GLY A 87 -3.40 -0.41 11.21
N GLU A 88 -2.65 0.31 10.39
CA GLU A 88 -2.12 1.64 10.72
C GLU A 88 -2.86 2.75 9.97
N TYR A 89 -4.20 2.69 9.93
CA TYR A 89 -5.03 3.62 9.15
C TYR A 89 -4.73 5.10 9.46
N TYR A 90 -4.85 5.49 10.73
CA TYR A 90 -4.64 6.88 11.11
C TYR A 90 -3.19 7.29 10.96
N ALA A 91 -2.25 6.38 11.24
CA ALA A 91 -0.85 6.68 11.09
C ALA A 91 -0.45 6.89 9.62
N GLU A 92 -1.00 6.10 8.69
CA GLU A 92 -0.79 6.28 7.26
C GLU A 92 -1.35 7.61 6.76
N ASN A 93 -2.49 8.08 7.31
CA ASN A 93 -3.03 9.40 6.97
C ASN A 93 -2.10 10.55 7.41
N VAL A 94 -1.47 10.45 8.58
CA VAL A 94 -0.43 11.41 8.99
C VAL A 94 0.77 11.34 8.03
N ASN A 95 1.24 10.14 7.68
CA ASN A 95 2.31 9.97 6.69
C ASN A 95 1.98 10.60 5.33
N ALA A 96 0.74 10.45 4.87
CA ALA A 96 0.27 11.10 3.65
C ALA A 96 0.33 12.64 3.75
N LYS A 97 -0.01 13.22 4.91
CA LYS A 97 0.15 14.67 5.15
C LYS A 97 1.62 15.11 5.21
N VAL A 98 2.51 14.27 5.72
CA VAL A 98 3.95 14.52 5.66
C VAL A 98 4.46 14.48 4.21
N ASN A 99 3.97 13.53 3.40
CA ASN A 99 4.29 13.47 1.98
C ASN A 99 3.84 14.75 1.27
N GLU A 100 2.60 15.22 1.53
CA GLU A 100 2.08 16.49 0.99
C GLU A 100 2.94 17.70 1.41
N LEU A 101 3.49 17.70 2.63
CA LEU A 101 4.38 18.76 3.14
C LEU A 101 5.74 18.77 2.45
N VAL A 102 6.30 17.60 2.14
CA VAL A 102 7.63 17.43 1.53
C VAL A 102 7.59 17.59 0.01
N GLN A 103 6.50 17.18 -0.64
CA GLN A 103 6.35 17.18 -2.10
C GLN A 103 6.77 18.50 -2.79
N PRO A 104 6.43 19.71 -2.28
CA PRO A 104 6.81 20.97 -2.91
C PRO A 104 8.32 21.22 -2.96
N ILE A 105 9.10 20.59 -2.08
CA ILE A 105 10.55 20.73 -2.00
C ILE A 105 11.23 19.91 -3.11
N VAL A 106 10.69 18.72 -3.40
CA VAL A 106 11.28 17.73 -4.31
C VAL A 106 10.65 17.71 -5.70
N GLY A 107 9.54 18.44 -5.90
CA GLY A 107 8.82 18.54 -7.17
C GLY A 107 7.84 17.37 -7.42
N GLU A 108 6.86 17.59 -8.29
CA GLU A 108 5.73 16.65 -8.53
C GLU A 108 6.15 15.30 -9.12
N GLU A 109 7.29 15.25 -9.80
CA GLU A 109 7.78 14.01 -10.42
C GLU A 109 8.35 13.03 -9.39
N THR A 110 8.81 13.51 -8.24
CA THR A 110 9.34 12.68 -7.16
C THR A 110 8.22 11.99 -6.42
N MET A 111 8.41 10.71 -6.06
CA MET A 111 7.50 10.03 -5.16
C MET A 111 8.04 10.05 -3.73
N VAL A 112 7.26 10.66 -2.83
CA VAL A 112 7.58 10.77 -1.40
C VAL A 112 6.87 9.67 -0.61
N MET A 113 7.62 8.98 0.23
CA MET A 113 7.17 7.85 1.05
C MET A 113 7.69 8.04 2.47
N SER A 114 6.96 8.83 3.26
CA SER A 114 7.35 9.13 4.64
C SER A 114 6.87 8.06 5.60
N ASN A 115 7.68 7.85 6.63
CA ASN A 115 7.36 7.06 7.81
C ASN A 115 7.73 7.89 9.05
N VAL A 116 6.73 8.57 9.61
CA VAL A 116 6.81 9.18 10.93
C VAL A 116 6.44 8.15 11.98
N PHE A 117 7.37 7.95 12.91
CA PHE A 117 7.19 6.98 13.99
C PHE A 117 6.34 7.64 15.07
N GLN A 118 5.13 7.10 15.23
CA GLN A 118 4.15 7.50 16.23
C GLN A 118 3.50 6.25 16.82
N ASP A 119 3.36 6.21 18.14
CA ASP A 119 2.81 5.04 18.82
C ASP A 119 1.27 5.12 18.94
N GLY A 120 0.59 4.08 18.49
CA GLY A 120 -0.75 3.71 18.96
C GLY A 120 -1.88 4.68 18.62
N LEU A 121 -1.83 5.35 17.47
CA LEU A 121 -2.88 6.30 17.04
C LEU A 121 -4.21 5.57 16.75
N GLN A 122 -5.27 5.93 17.49
CA GLN A 122 -6.60 5.28 17.40
C GLN A 122 -7.68 6.17 16.79
N GLU A 123 -7.37 7.43 16.48
CA GLU A 123 -8.31 8.39 15.89
C GLU A 123 -7.59 9.38 14.98
N GLU A 124 -8.35 10.09 14.15
CA GLU A 124 -7.81 11.13 13.28
C GLU A 124 -7.32 12.32 14.11
N ILE A 125 -6.11 12.79 13.81
CA ILE A 125 -5.51 13.96 14.44
C ILE A 125 -4.99 14.92 13.38
N ALA A 126 -4.92 16.20 13.74
CA ALA A 126 -4.23 17.18 12.91
C ALA A 126 -2.71 16.93 12.92
N LEU A 127 -2.02 17.36 11.86
CA LEU A 127 -0.59 17.12 11.70
C LEU A 127 0.23 17.81 12.81
N GLU A 128 -0.20 19.00 13.23
CA GLU A 128 0.38 19.77 14.32
C GLU A 128 0.24 19.12 15.71
N ASP A 129 -0.72 18.21 15.88
CA ASP A 129 -0.96 17.50 17.13
C ASP A 129 -0.24 16.14 17.19
N ALA A 130 0.38 15.72 16.08
CA ALA A 130 1.08 14.45 15.99
C ALA A 130 2.37 14.46 16.82
N LYS A 131 2.47 13.50 17.74
CA LYS A 131 3.66 13.27 18.57
C LYS A 131 4.62 12.35 17.84
N VAL A 132 5.48 12.94 17.03
CA VAL A 132 6.49 12.22 16.24
C VAL A 132 7.79 12.12 17.03
N GLU A 133 8.34 10.92 17.17
CA GLU A 133 9.63 10.71 17.84
C GLU A 133 10.82 10.81 16.89
N LYS A 134 10.63 10.34 15.64
CA LYS A 134 11.60 10.42 14.54
C LYS A 134 10.85 10.33 13.21
N ALA A 135 11.46 10.87 12.16
CA ALA A 135 10.93 10.80 10.80
C ALA A 135 11.93 10.13 9.87
N ALA A 136 11.46 9.20 9.05
CA ALA A 136 12.18 8.72 7.87
C ALA A 136 11.42 9.20 6.62
N VAL A 137 12.13 9.79 5.67
CA VAL A 137 11.58 10.17 4.36
C VAL A 137 12.29 9.37 3.30
N HIS A 138 11.55 8.49 2.63
CA HIS A 138 12.04 7.82 1.45
C HIS A 138 11.57 8.55 0.19
N LEU A 139 12.46 8.68 -0.78
CA LEU A 139 12.21 9.36 -2.05
C LEU A 139 12.54 8.43 -3.20
N LEU A 140 11.63 8.23 -4.14
CA LEU A 140 11.95 7.63 -5.43
C LEU A 140 12.14 8.78 -6.44
N VAL A 141 13.35 8.89 -6.98
CA VAL A 141 13.78 10.02 -7.83
C VAL A 141 14.41 9.54 -9.14
N GLU A 142 14.32 10.34 -10.19
CA GLU A 142 15.02 10.08 -11.46
C GLU A 142 16.48 10.59 -11.45
N GLN A 143 16.81 11.46 -10.51
CA GLN A 143 18.12 12.12 -10.41
C GLN A 143 18.53 12.23 -8.95
N ASP A 144 19.84 12.30 -8.73
CA ASP A 144 20.46 12.49 -7.43
C ASP A 144 19.84 13.66 -6.65
N LEU A 145 19.55 13.40 -5.37
CA LEU A 145 19.11 14.41 -4.42
C LEU A 145 20.30 15.28 -4.00
N THR A 146 20.12 16.59 -3.99
CA THR A 146 21.15 17.50 -3.46
C THR A 146 21.11 17.54 -1.92
N GLU A 147 22.26 17.80 -1.31
CA GLU A 147 22.35 17.97 0.15
C GLU A 147 21.50 19.17 0.63
N GLU A 148 21.41 20.23 -0.17
CA GLU A 148 20.57 21.40 0.12
C GLU A 148 19.08 21.03 0.18
N MET A 149 18.60 20.18 -0.74
CA MET A 149 17.23 19.67 -0.70
C MET A 149 17.00 18.79 0.53
N ALA A 150 17.93 17.88 0.84
CA ALA A 150 17.83 17.04 2.04
C ALA A 150 17.76 17.91 3.32
N GLN A 151 18.58 18.95 3.42
CA GLN A 151 18.53 19.91 4.53
C GLN A 151 17.20 20.68 4.60
N GLN A 152 16.62 21.07 3.46
CA GLN A 152 15.30 21.74 3.42
C GLN A 152 14.17 20.82 3.88
N ILE A 153 14.20 19.54 3.51
CA ILE A 153 13.24 18.54 3.99
C ILE A 153 13.37 18.40 5.51
N ALA A 154 14.58 18.18 6.01
CA ALA A 154 14.83 18.03 7.44
C ALA A 154 14.39 19.29 8.22
N HIS A 155 14.70 20.48 7.72
CA HIS A 155 14.26 21.74 8.32
C HIS A 155 12.74 21.86 8.36
N THR A 156 12.05 21.50 7.28
CA THR A 156 10.59 21.56 7.19
C THR A 156 9.93 20.62 8.19
N LEU A 157 10.44 19.39 8.33
CA LEU A 157 9.93 18.44 9.31
C LEU A 157 10.21 18.88 10.74
N LYS A 158 11.40 19.43 11.01
CA LYS A 158 11.73 19.97 12.34
C LYS A 158 10.90 21.20 12.69
N ALA A 159 10.54 22.02 11.72
CA ALA A 159 9.61 23.13 11.91
C ALA A 159 8.20 22.64 12.27
N GLN A 160 7.77 21.51 11.70
CA GLN A 160 6.45 20.92 11.95
C GLN A 160 6.38 20.17 13.29
N PHE A 161 7.39 19.37 13.63
CA PHE A 161 7.35 18.42 14.75
C PHE A 161 8.32 18.75 15.90
N GLY A 162 9.11 19.82 15.77
CA GLY A 162 10.17 20.18 16.71
C GLY A 162 11.51 19.50 16.37
N GLU A 163 12.50 19.65 17.25
CA GLU A 163 13.84 19.06 17.08
C GLU A 163 13.80 17.53 17.23
N ILE A 164 13.44 16.84 16.15
CA ILE A 164 13.41 15.37 16.02
C ILE A 164 14.53 14.89 15.08
N PRO A 165 15.04 13.65 15.25
CA PRO A 165 15.91 13.03 14.26
C PRO A 165 15.19 12.83 12.93
N VAL A 166 15.85 13.18 11.82
CA VAL A 166 15.33 12.98 10.46
C VAL A 166 16.32 12.18 9.63
N ALA A 167 15.87 11.04 9.11
CA ALA A 167 16.60 10.26 8.11
C ALA A 167 15.97 10.47 6.74
N ILE A 168 16.79 10.71 5.72
CA ILE A 168 16.33 10.84 4.33
C ILE A 168 17.09 9.81 3.49
N GLU A 169 16.33 8.96 2.80
CA GLU A 169 16.88 8.00 1.85
C GLU A 169 16.28 8.24 0.46
N ALA A 170 17.12 8.40 -0.54
CA ALA A 170 16.70 8.52 -1.93
C ALA A 170 17.09 7.26 -2.72
N TYR A 171 16.12 6.71 -3.42
CA TYR A 171 16.25 5.62 -4.37
C TYR A 171 16.26 6.22 -5.78
N VAL A 172 17.45 6.37 -6.35
CA VAL A 172 17.65 6.94 -7.68
C VAL A 172 17.50 5.84 -8.72
N VAL A 173 16.50 5.96 -9.60
CA VAL A 173 16.22 4.94 -10.63
C VAL A 173 17.20 5.07 -11.78
N ASP A 174 17.98 4.01 -12.03
CA ASP A 174 19.03 4.00 -13.07
C ASP A 174 18.50 3.67 -14.48
N GLU A 175 17.22 3.33 -14.60
CA GLU A 175 16.59 2.87 -15.84
C GLU A 175 15.61 3.90 -16.40
N GLU A 176 15.96 4.50 -17.54
CA GLU A 176 15.09 5.45 -18.24
C GLU A 176 13.77 4.78 -18.70
N GLY A 177 12.65 5.47 -18.49
CA GLY A 177 11.34 5.08 -19.04
C GLY A 177 10.55 4.04 -18.25
N ILE A 178 11.06 3.57 -17.10
CA ILE A 178 10.29 2.70 -16.18
C ILE A 178 9.74 3.46 -14.95
N PHE A 179 10.26 4.65 -14.68
CA PHE A 179 9.97 5.43 -13.46
C PHE A 179 8.47 5.67 -13.24
N ASP A 180 7.75 6.16 -14.25
CA ASP A 180 6.29 6.39 -14.15
C ASP A 180 5.50 5.09 -13.95
N GLY A 181 5.98 3.99 -14.52
CA GLY A 181 5.41 2.66 -14.33
C GLY A 181 5.54 2.21 -12.87
N ILE A 182 6.73 2.39 -12.28
CA ILE A 182 7.01 2.10 -10.87
C ILE A 182 6.11 2.97 -9.98
N LYS A 183 6.09 4.30 -10.17
CA LYS A 183 5.22 5.20 -9.40
C LYS A 183 3.76 4.75 -9.43
N THR A 184 3.27 4.38 -10.61
CA THR A 184 1.88 3.94 -10.79
C THR A 184 1.59 2.63 -10.06
N GLU A 185 2.47 1.64 -10.17
CA GLU A 185 2.31 0.36 -9.47
C GLU A 185 2.35 0.56 -7.96
N VAL A 186 3.33 1.32 -7.47
CA VAL A 186 3.51 1.57 -6.05
C VAL A 186 2.29 2.26 -5.45
N ARG A 187 1.81 3.36 -6.05
CA ARG A 187 0.64 4.11 -5.56
C ARG A 187 -0.66 3.30 -5.53
N ASN A 188 -0.78 2.28 -6.38
CA ASN A 188 -2.00 1.50 -6.50
C ASN A 188 -2.04 0.28 -5.57
N PHE A 189 -0.88 -0.23 -5.14
CA PHE A 189 -0.81 -1.54 -4.47
C PHE A 189 -0.04 -1.56 -3.16
N PHE A 190 0.61 -0.47 -2.77
CA PHE A 190 1.47 -0.44 -1.58
C PHE A 190 1.09 0.70 -0.63
N GLN A 191 1.03 0.38 0.66
CA GLN A 191 1.02 1.39 1.72
C GLN A 191 2.40 2.08 1.77
N LEU A 192 2.42 3.40 1.62
CA LEU A 192 3.67 4.11 1.30
C LEU A 192 4.66 4.12 2.47
N SER A 193 4.17 4.23 3.70
CA SER A 193 5.02 4.23 4.90
C SER A 193 5.80 2.92 5.14
N LYS A 194 5.39 1.83 4.49
CA LYS A 194 6.04 0.50 4.60
C LYS A 194 7.07 0.25 3.53
N ILE A 195 7.23 1.16 2.57
CA ILE A 195 8.16 1.00 1.46
C ILE A 195 9.58 1.31 1.92
N ASP A 196 10.49 0.42 1.56
CA ASP A 196 11.92 0.48 1.84
C ASP A 196 12.73 0.07 0.58
N ALA A 197 14.05 -0.01 0.72
CA ALA A 197 14.94 -0.44 -0.36
C ALA A 197 14.59 -1.83 -0.92
N ASP A 198 14.19 -2.77 -0.06
CA ASP A 198 13.85 -4.15 -0.43
C ASP A 198 12.61 -4.20 -1.33
N SER A 199 11.70 -3.23 -1.18
CA SER A 199 10.51 -3.06 -2.03
C SER A 199 10.87 -2.79 -3.49
N PHE A 200 12.07 -2.28 -3.77
CA PHE A 200 12.55 -1.95 -5.12
C PHE A 200 13.53 -2.97 -5.72
N ILE A 201 13.81 -4.10 -5.06
CA ILE A 201 14.87 -5.06 -5.46
C ILE A 201 14.75 -5.60 -6.90
N LYS A 202 13.58 -5.48 -7.52
CA LYS A 202 13.33 -5.89 -8.92
C LYS A 202 13.78 -4.85 -9.95
N PHE A 203 14.09 -3.64 -9.51
CA PHE A 203 14.51 -2.50 -10.34
C PHE A 203 15.97 -2.18 -10.08
N LYS A 204 16.66 -1.59 -11.06
CA LYS A 204 18.00 -1.04 -10.81
C LYS A 204 17.87 0.36 -10.22
N PHE A 205 18.41 0.52 -9.03
CA PHE A 205 18.53 1.80 -8.36
C PHE A 205 19.85 1.85 -7.58
N HIS A 206 20.24 3.06 -7.20
CA HIS A 206 21.25 3.27 -6.17
C HIS A 206 20.70 4.15 -5.05
N GLU A 207 21.24 3.96 -3.85
CA GLU A 207 20.79 4.64 -2.63
C GLU A 207 21.66 5.86 -2.30
N GLN A 208 21.03 6.95 -1.87
CA GLN A 208 21.67 8.08 -1.22
C GLN A 208 21.05 8.25 0.17
N LYS A 209 21.88 8.37 1.21
CA LYS A 209 21.42 8.49 2.61
C LYS A 209 21.93 9.78 3.22
N PHE A 210 21.05 10.46 3.95
CA PHE A 210 21.34 11.70 4.67
C PHE A 210 20.79 11.57 6.10
N ASP A 211 21.68 11.63 7.10
CA ASP A 211 21.34 11.62 8.52
C ASP A 211 21.40 13.06 9.05
N LEU A 212 20.25 13.67 9.40
CA LEU A 212 20.09 15.11 9.66
C LEU A 212 19.37 15.47 10.97
#